data_AF-A0A9E0RUN9-F1
#
_entry.id   AF-A0A9E0RUN9-F1
#
_cell.length_a   1.000
_cell.length_b   1.000
_cell.length_c   1.000
_cell.angle_alpha   90.00
_cell.angle_beta   90.00
_cell.angle_gamma   90.00
#
_symmetry.space_group_name_H-M   'P 1'
#
loop_
_entity.id
_entity.type
_entity.pdbx_description
1 polymer ?
#
loop_
_entity_poly.entity_id
_entity_poly.type
_entity_poly.pdbx_seq_one_letter_code
_entity_poly.pdbx_strand_id
1 'polypeptide(L)'
;MEYHIFLSYRRSDQAIARAVVQELEARNVRVWWDQMIEGGEDWRDAIVEGLQGSASLVILFSEECNASKQLKKELAIADTLDKLVVPVLIEDTQPKGHYLYELSTRNWVQMFPKAETKAARLADKLVSTLNGSGIPVETDSPADRLDDVVEINPVAAGAPVPSAAPASARREITTPRQPVKAKPHPKQKDKHRDFLPFKWLDIIPIVALFFGFFVMMDGLDDLSFDNPMELVGQIMGIGALMAAAYGAIVFPIRYFMRRRRVLRAAIMYVLSSFVLFFLFVGGLLAYYEGDLDYVTGEDLVIGLVIWAIMAAVAIVLYAILSAARAVRSFRKNVEAI
;
A
#
# COMPACT_ATOMS: atom_id res chain seq x y z
N MET A 1 18.24 2.39 -25.64
CA MET A 1 16.91 1.99 -25.12
C MET A 1 16.90 0.47 -25.04
N GLU A 2 16.64 -0.08 -23.86
CA GLU A 2 16.63 -1.52 -23.62
C GLU A 2 15.22 -2.11 -23.64
N TYR A 3 14.20 -1.29 -23.40
CA TYR A 3 12.81 -1.70 -23.39
C TYR A 3 11.95 -0.76 -24.23
N HIS A 4 10.88 -1.29 -24.83
CA HIS A 4 9.92 -0.46 -25.56
C HIS A 4 8.89 0.14 -24.60
N ILE A 5 8.50 -0.62 -23.58
CA ILE A 5 7.44 -0.26 -22.63
C ILE A 5 7.95 -0.41 -21.21
N PHE A 6 7.77 0.62 -20.39
CA PHE A 6 7.69 0.51 -18.94
C PHE A 6 6.23 0.30 -18.55
N LEU A 7 5.92 -0.82 -17.91
CA LEU A 7 4.55 -1.12 -17.47
C LEU A 7 4.37 -0.78 -15.99
N SER A 8 3.63 0.29 -15.72
CA SER A 8 3.20 0.68 -14.38
C SER A 8 1.82 0.09 -14.06
N TYR A 9 1.69 -0.56 -12.91
CA TYR A 9 0.47 -1.21 -12.47
C TYR A 9 0.43 -1.29 -10.93
N ARG A 10 -0.74 -1.62 -10.37
CA ARG A 10 -0.88 -1.88 -8.92
C ARG A 10 -0.70 -3.35 -8.64
N ARG A 11 -0.18 -3.69 -7.45
CA ARG A 11 -0.03 -5.11 -7.04
C ARG A 11 -1.34 -5.90 -7.09
N SER A 12 -2.49 -5.26 -6.85
CA SER A 12 -3.82 -5.87 -7.02
C SER A 12 -4.09 -6.35 -8.44
N ASP A 13 -3.45 -5.71 -9.42
CA ASP A 13 -3.71 -5.86 -10.86
C ASP A 13 -2.63 -6.72 -11.53
N GLN A 14 -1.77 -7.38 -10.74
CA GLN A 14 -0.63 -8.17 -11.23
C GLN A 14 -1.02 -9.27 -12.20
N ALA A 15 -2.19 -9.89 -12.00
CA ALA A 15 -2.69 -10.92 -12.91
C ALA A 15 -2.93 -10.36 -14.33
N ILE A 16 -3.55 -9.17 -14.42
CA ILE A 16 -3.79 -8.48 -15.69
C ILE A 16 -2.45 -8.02 -16.29
N ALA A 17 -1.57 -7.44 -15.47
CA ALA A 17 -0.25 -6.99 -15.92
C ALA A 17 0.55 -8.14 -16.54
N ARG A 18 0.59 -9.31 -15.88
CA ARG A 18 1.27 -10.49 -16.40
C ARG A 18 0.69 -10.96 -17.74
N ALA A 19 -0.64 -10.98 -17.87
CA ALA A 19 -1.28 -11.35 -19.14
C ALA A 19 -0.93 -10.37 -20.27
N VAL A 20 -0.88 -9.07 -19.97
CA VAL A 20 -0.49 -8.04 -20.94
C VAL A 20 0.99 -8.17 -21.33
N VAL A 21 1.88 -8.41 -20.37
CA VAL A 21 3.31 -8.64 -20.65
C VAL A 21 3.51 -9.85 -21.55
N GLN A 22 2.86 -10.99 -21.26
CA GLN A 22 2.95 -12.19 -22.08
C GLN A 22 2.51 -11.95 -23.53
N GLU A 23 1.42 -11.21 -23.73
CA GLU A 23 0.92 -10.87 -25.07
C GLU A 23 1.84 -9.89 -25.82
N LEU A 24 2.47 -8.95 -25.10
CA LEU A 24 3.45 -8.01 -25.66
C LEU A 24 4.76 -8.71 -26.04
N GLU A 25 5.29 -9.57 -25.17
CA GLU A 25 6.49 -10.36 -25.42
C GLU A 25 6.29 -11.33 -26.59
N ALA A 26 5.10 -11.94 -26.71
CA ALA A 26 4.74 -12.76 -27.88
C ALA A 26 4.75 -11.99 -29.21
N ARG A 27 4.75 -10.66 -29.16
CA ARG A 27 4.85 -9.74 -30.32
C ARG A 27 6.23 -9.08 -30.42
N ASN A 28 7.25 -9.67 -29.79
CA ASN A 28 8.62 -9.16 -29.71
C ASN A 28 8.76 -7.77 -29.05
N VAL A 29 7.78 -7.36 -28.24
CA VAL A 29 7.87 -6.11 -27.47
C VAL A 29 8.57 -6.38 -26.14
N ARG A 30 9.79 -5.89 -25.99
CA ARG A 30 10.49 -5.83 -24.70
C ARG A 30 9.75 -4.93 -23.70
N VAL A 31 9.31 -5.49 -22.57
CA VAL A 31 8.59 -4.78 -21.51
C VAL A 31 9.37 -4.82 -20.21
N TRP A 32 9.58 -3.67 -19.59
CA TRP A 32 10.09 -3.57 -18.21
C TRP A 32 8.92 -3.50 -17.23
N TRP A 33 8.99 -4.25 -16.13
CA TRP A 33 8.01 -4.24 -15.05
C TRP A 33 8.64 -4.71 -13.73
N ASP A 34 8.01 -4.38 -12.59
CA ASP A 34 8.59 -4.54 -11.25
C ASP A 34 9.01 -5.97 -10.85
N GLN A 35 8.59 -6.99 -11.60
CA GLN A 35 9.00 -8.39 -11.38
C GLN A 35 10.44 -8.68 -11.82
N MET A 36 11.05 -7.77 -12.59
CA MET A 36 12.45 -7.87 -13.01
C MET A 36 13.44 -7.44 -11.92
N ILE A 37 12.97 -6.79 -10.86
CA ILE A 37 13.81 -6.29 -9.78
C ILE A 37 14.27 -7.46 -8.91
N GLU A 38 15.58 -7.64 -8.79
CA GLU A 38 16.16 -8.75 -8.04
C GLU A 38 16.21 -8.48 -6.52
N GLY A 39 16.30 -9.56 -5.74
CA GLY A 39 16.39 -9.48 -4.29
C GLY A 39 17.71 -8.87 -3.83
N GLY A 40 17.71 -7.57 -3.51
CA GLY A 40 18.89 -6.85 -3.02
C GLY A 40 19.08 -5.48 -3.67
N GLU A 41 18.42 -5.22 -4.79
CA GLU A 41 18.45 -3.94 -5.49
C GLU A 41 17.67 -2.86 -4.74
N ASP A 42 18.11 -1.59 -4.83
CA ASP A 42 17.26 -0.48 -4.41
C ASP A 42 16.13 -0.33 -5.43
N TRP A 43 14.95 -0.77 -5.03
CA TRP A 43 13.72 -0.71 -5.82
C TRP A 43 13.43 0.67 -6.43
N ARG A 44 13.87 1.77 -5.80
CA ARG A 44 13.65 3.11 -6.36
C ARG A 44 14.57 3.38 -7.55
N ASP A 45 15.83 2.98 -7.42
CA ASP A 45 16.83 3.19 -8.46
C ASP A 45 16.48 2.30 -9.67
N ALA A 46 16.12 1.04 -9.43
CA ALA A 46 15.66 0.13 -10.48
C ALA A 46 14.45 0.66 -11.27
N ILE A 47 13.49 1.32 -10.60
CA ILE A 47 12.35 1.96 -11.30
C ILE A 47 12.81 3.12 -12.18
N VAL A 48 13.71 3.97 -11.67
CA VAL A 48 14.21 5.12 -12.42
C VAL A 48 14.99 4.65 -13.64
N GLU A 49 15.87 3.67 -13.46
CA GLU A 49 16.66 3.04 -14.53
C GLU A 49 15.76 2.35 -15.56
N GLY A 50 14.78 1.57 -15.10
CA GLY A 50 13.80 0.92 -15.98
C GLY A 50 13.02 1.94 -16.82
N LEU A 51 12.63 3.07 -16.22
CA LEU A 51 11.90 4.13 -16.92
C LEU A 51 12.80 4.89 -17.90
N GLN A 52 14.07 5.14 -17.53
CA GLN A 52 15.07 5.74 -18.43
C GLN A 52 15.35 4.83 -19.63
N GLY A 53 15.51 3.52 -19.39
CA GLY A 53 15.78 2.49 -20.39
C GLY A 53 14.58 2.16 -21.30
N SER A 54 13.39 2.60 -20.93
CA SER A 54 12.14 2.36 -21.68
C SER A 54 11.80 3.50 -22.64
N ALA A 55 11.21 3.17 -23.80
CA ALA A 55 10.77 4.20 -24.77
C ALA A 55 9.44 4.88 -24.38
N SER A 56 8.57 4.15 -23.67
CA SER A 56 7.24 4.62 -23.27
C SER A 56 6.86 4.17 -21.87
N LEU A 57 5.90 4.86 -21.25
CA LEU A 57 5.26 4.50 -19.99
C LEU A 57 3.81 4.09 -20.26
N VAL A 58 3.49 2.82 -20.03
CA VAL A 58 2.10 2.32 -20.08
C VAL A 58 1.58 2.16 -18.66
N ILE A 59 0.40 2.72 -18.38
CA ILE A 59 -0.18 2.70 -17.02
C ILE A 59 -1.47 1.88 -17.04
N LEU A 60 -1.50 0.76 -16.34
CA LEU A 60 -2.76 0.05 -16.04
C LEU A 60 -3.48 0.79 -14.91
N PHE A 61 -4.50 1.56 -15.26
CA PHE A 61 -5.20 2.45 -14.36
C PHE A 61 -6.43 1.78 -13.73
N SER A 62 -6.35 1.56 -12.42
CA SER A 62 -7.41 1.08 -11.53
C SER A 62 -7.73 2.11 -10.45
N GLU A 63 -8.78 1.90 -9.63
CA GLU A 63 -9.14 2.84 -8.55
C GLU A 63 -8.00 2.99 -7.53
N GLU A 64 -7.16 1.97 -7.33
CA GLU A 64 -5.99 2.05 -6.47
C GLU A 64 -4.91 3.02 -6.97
N CYS A 65 -4.84 3.30 -8.28
CA CYS A 65 -3.91 4.27 -8.84
C CYS A 65 -4.15 5.68 -8.28
N ASN A 66 -5.41 6.05 -8.00
CA ASN A 66 -5.78 7.34 -7.43
C ASN A 66 -5.13 7.64 -6.07
N ALA A 67 -4.77 6.59 -5.31
CA ALA A 67 -4.10 6.73 -4.00
C ALA A 67 -2.58 6.47 -4.05
N SER A 68 -2.03 6.11 -5.23
CA SER A 68 -0.60 5.83 -5.38
C SER A 68 0.22 7.10 -5.20
N LYS A 69 1.33 7.03 -4.45
CA LYS A 69 2.35 8.10 -4.45
C LYS A 69 3.48 7.81 -5.42
N GLN A 70 3.66 6.53 -5.76
CA GLN A 70 4.72 6.10 -6.65
C GLN A 70 4.39 6.46 -8.09
N LEU A 71 3.16 6.18 -8.54
CA LEU A 71 2.72 6.51 -9.90
C LEU A 71 2.83 8.03 -10.16
N LYS A 72 2.56 8.86 -9.14
CA LYS A 72 2.81 10.30 -9.21
C LYS A 72 4.26 10.64 -9.54
N LYS A 73 5.22 9.91 -8.96
CA LYS A 73 6.65 10.11 -9.24
C LYS A 73 7.04 9.55 -10.62
N GLU A 74 6.54 8.38 -10.98
CA GLU A 74 6.77 7.78 -12.30
C GLU A 74 6.28 8.70 -13.42
N LEU A 75 5.11 9.30 -13.27
CA LEU A 75 4.60 10.32 -14.19
C LEU A 75 5.54 11.53 -14.29
N ALA A 76 5.91 12.11 -13.15
CA ALA A 76 6.82 13.27 -13.15
C ALA A 76 8.17 12.97 -13.80
N ILE A 77 8.71 11.76 -13.60
CA ILE A 77 9.95 11.33 -14.26
C ILE A 77 9.72 11.12 -15.75
N ALA A 78 8.62 10.48 -16.16
CA ALA A 78 8.28 10.28 -17.55
C ALA A 78 8.11 11.61 -18.30
N ASP A 79 7.48 12.61 -17.68
CA ASP A 79 7.33 13.95 -18.23
C ASP A 79 8.69 14.67 -18.34
N THR A 80 9.57 14.51 -17.34
CA THR A 80 10.93 15.06 -17.38
C THR A 80 11.77 14.44 -18.49
N LEU A 81 11.54 13.16 -18.79
CA LEU A 81 12.25 12.40 -19.82
C LEU A 81 11.55 12.42 -21.19
N ASP A 82 10.49 13.22 -21.35
CA ASP A 82 9.65 13.34 -22.55
C ASP A 82 9.20 11.96 -23.10
N LYS A 83 8.82 11.05 -22.21
CA LYS A 83 8.38 9.71 -22.58
C LYS A 83 6.93 9.74 -23.06
N LEU A 84 6.63 8.94 -24.08
CA LEU A 84 5.26 8.66 -24.47
C LEU A 84 4.53 7.97 -23.30
N VAL A 85 3.43 8.56 -22.83
CA VAL A 85 2.62 7.95 -21.75
C VAL A 85 1.25 7.52 -22.25
N VAL A 86 0.94 6.25 -22.05
CA VAL A 86 -0.30 5.62 -22.51
C VAL A 86 -1.11 5.08 -21.32
N PRO A 87 -2.15 5.80 -20.86
CA PRO A 87 -3.04 5.30 -19.83
C PRO A 87 -4.03 4.25 -20.38
N VAL A 88 -4.18 3.14 -19.66
CA VAL A 88 -5.06 2.01 -19.99
C VAL A 88 -6.08 1.84 -18.86
N LEU A 89 -7.37 2.04 -19.13
CA LEU A 89 -8.41 1.87 -18.12
C LEU A 89 -8.78 0.39 -17.96
N ILE A 90 -8.49 -0.19 -16.80
CA ILE A 90 -8.77 -1.60 -16.49
C ILE A 90 -9.94 -1.80 -15.51
N GLU A 91 -10.35 -0.76 -14.80
CA GLU A 91 -11.47 -0.75 -13.85
C GLU A 91 -12.40 0.44 -14.15
N ASP A 92 -13.69 0.36 -13.77
CA ASP A 92 -14.63 1.49 -13.88
C ASP A 92 -14.32 2.57 -12.84
N THR A 93 -13.34 3.41 -13.17
CA THR A 93 -12.92 4.52 -12.35
C THR A 93 -12.53 5.73 -13.21
N GLN A 94 -12.47 6.89 -12.57
CA GLN A 94 -11.96 8.11 -13.15
C GLN A 94 -10.73 8.59 -12.37
N PRO A 95 -9.75 9.20 -13.07
CA PRO A 95 -8.60 9.80 -12.42
C PRO A 95 -9.05 10.97 -11.53
N LYS A 96 -8.42 11.10 -10.36
CA LYS A 96 -8.75 12.12 -9.34
C LYS A 96 -7.52 12.95 -8.99
N GLY A 97 -7.75 14.21 -8.62
CA GLY A 97 -6.70 15.13 -8.15
C GLY A 97 -5.58 15.29 -9.18
N HIS A 98 -4.34 15.02 -8.77
CA HIS A 98 -3.16 15.12 -9.63
C HIS A 98 -3.29 14.31 -10.92
N TYR A 99 -3.84 13.08 -10.84
CA TYR A 99 -3.96 12.21 -12.00
C TYR A 99 -4.98 12.73 -13.01
N LEU A 100 -6.01 13.45 -12.56
CA LEU A 100 -6.95 14.08 -13.47
C LEU A 100 -6.23 15.12 -14.32
N TYR A 101 -5.38 15.94 -13.70
CA TYR A 101 -4.58 16.93 -14.41
C TYR A 101 -3.64 16.26 -15.43
N GLU A 102 -2.76 15.35 -14.97
CA GLU A 102 -1.73 14.72 -15.82
C GLU A 102 -2.26 13.83 -16.94
N LEU A 103 -3.43 13.20 -16.74
CA LEU A 103 -3.97 12.23 -17.69
C LEU A 103 -5.16 12.78 -18.49
N SER A 104 -5.63 14.01 -18.23
CA SER A 104 -6.78 14.62 -18.93
C SER A 104 -6.55 14.83 -20.41
N THR A 105 -5.33 15.15 -20.81
CA THR A 105 -4.94 15.45 -22.19
C THR A 105 -4.44 14.23 -22.95
N ARG A 106 -4.36 13.06 -22.29
CA ARG A 106 -3.80 11.84 -22.85
C ARG A 106 -4.87 10.95 -23.47
N ASN A 107 -4.50 10.19 -24.49
CA ASN A 107 -5.40 9.24 -25.14
C ASN A 107 -5.49 7.94 -24.33
N TRP A 108 -6.70 7.61 -23.85
CA TRP A 108 -6.94 6.43 -23.03
C TRP A 108 -7.25 5.20 -23.88
N VAL A 109 -6.67 4.05 -23.50
CA VAL A 109 -7.07 2.74 -24.01
C VAL A 109 -8.07 2.09 -23.06
N GLN A 110 -9.24 1.73 -23.57
CA GLN A 110 -10.34 1.17 -22.77
C GLN A 110 -10.30 -0.36 -22.72
N MET A 111 -10.13 -0.94 -21.53
CA MET A 111 -10.01 -2.40 -21.32
C MET A 111 -11.09 -2.98 -20.38
N PHE A 112 -11.69 -2.16 -19.52
CA PHE A 112 -12.89 -2.49 -18.75
C PHE A 112 -14.07 -2.95 -19.65
N PRO A 113 -14.99 -3.85 -19.21
CA PRO A 113 -15.02 -4.63 -17.95
C PRO A 113 -14.25 -5.95 -17.95
N LYS A 114 -13.87 -6.48 -19.12
CA LYS A 114 -13.18 -7.79 -19.23
C LYS A 114 -11.71 -7.62 -19.64
N ALA A 115 -10.92 -6.98 -18.79
CA ALA A 115 -9.52 -6.67 -19.07
C ALA A 115 -8.71 -7.93 -19.38
N GLU A 116 -8.86 -9.00 -18.59
CA GLU A 116 -8.12 -10.26 -18.76
C GLU A 116 -8.28 -10.88 -20.16
N THR A 117 -9.52 -10.91 -20.69
CA THR A 117 -9.79 -11.48 -22.02
C THR A 117 -9.39 -10.58 -23.19
N LYS A 118 -9.04 -9.32 -22.91
CA LYS A 118 -8.69 -8.31 -23.91
C LYS A 118 -7.18 -8.05 -23.99
N ALA A 119 -6.35 -8.79 -23.26
CA ALA A 119 -4.89 -8.61 -23.22
C ALA A 119 -4.26 -8.61 -24.62
N ALA A 120 -4.61 -9.58 -25.46
CA ALA A 120 -4.16 -9.65 -26.86
C ALA A 120 -4.50 -8.38 -27.65
N ARG A 121 -5.76 -7.91 -27.55
CA ARG A 121 -6.20 -6.68 -28.25
C ARG A 121 -5.50 -5.43 -27.74
N LEU A 122 -5.19 -5.38 -26.44
CA LEU A 122 -4.41 -4.27 -25.88
C LEU A 122 -3.00 -4.30 -26.45
N ALA A 123 -2.35 -5.47 -26.48
CA ALA A 123 -1.02 -5.61 -27.02
C ALA A 123 -0.96 -5.16 -28.49
N ASP A 124 -1.92 -5.57 -29.33
CA ASP A 124 -2.03 -5.10 -30.72
C ASP A 124 -2.13 -3.57 -30.82
N LYS A 125 -2.93 -2.95 -29.94
CA LYS A 125 -3.12 -1.49 -29.92
C LYS A 125 -1.91 -0.74 -29.38
N LEU A 126 -1.20 -1.31 -28.41
CA LEU A 126 0.05 -0.73 -27.90
C LEU A 126 1.14 -0.80 -28.97
N VAL A 127 1.29 -1.93 -29.67
CA VAL A 127 2.22 -2.07 -30.80
C VAL A 127 1.94 -1.04 -31.89
N SER A 128 0.68 -0.85 -32.28
CA SER A 128 0.34 0.16 -33.30
C SER A 128 0.61 1.59 -32.83
N THR A 129 0.41 1.87 -31.54
CA THR A 129 0.72 3.18 -30.94
C THR A 129 2.22 3.44 -30.89
N LEU A 130 3.03 2.42 -30.55
CA LEU A 130 4.50 2.51 -30.54
C LEU A 130 5.06 2.75 -31.94
N ASN A 131 4.60 1.96 -32.92
CA ASN A 131 5.02 2.09 -34.31
C ASN A 131 4.64 3.46 -34.90
N GLY A 132 3.44 3.96 -34.59
CA GLY A 132 3.00 5.30 -35.00
C GLY A 132 3.76 6.45 -34.34
N SER A 133 4.43 6.19 -33.22
CA SER A 133 5.27 7.16 -32.49
C SER A 133 6.75 7.10 -32.90
N GLY A 134 7.09 6.31 -33.93
CA GLY A 134 8.46 6.16 -34.42
C GLY A 134 9.36 5.27 -33.56
N ILE A 135 8.80 4.47 -32.64
CA ILE A 135 9.53 3.46 -31.87
C ILE A 135 9.47 2.15 -32.67
N PRO A 136 10.59 1.70 -33.30
CA PRO A 136 10.58 0.49 -34.11
C PRO A 136 10.41 -0.72 -33.20
N VAL A 137 9.31 -1.45 -33.35
CA VAL A 137 9.21 -2.83 -32.87
C VAL A 137 9.73 -3.70 -34.01
N GLU A 138 10.98 -4.17 -33.92
CA GLU A 138 11.50 -5.16 -34.86
C GLU A 138 10.68 -6.46 -34.72
N THR A 139 9.76 -6.67 -35.66
CA THR A 139 9.09 -7.96 -35.83
C THR A 139 10.06 -8.92 -36.50
N ASP A 140 11.12 -9.29 -35.79
CA ASP A 140 12.00 -10.36 -36.24
C ASP A 140 11.24 -11.69 -36.11
N SER A 141 10.96 -12.28 -37.26
CA SER A 141 10.54 -13.68 -37.37
C SER A 141 11.66 -14.57 -36.81
N PRO A 142 11.38 -15.65 -36.05
CA PRO A 142 12.40 -16.51 -35.42
C PRO A 142 13.31 -17.28 -36.38
N ALA A 143 13.24 -17.03 -37.70
CA ALA A 143 13.93 -17.81 -38.72
C ALA A 143 15.35 -17.31 -39.04
N ASP A 144 15.74 -16.10 -38.61
CA ASP A 144 16.97 -15.44 -39.10
C ASP A 144 18.11 -15.30 -38.06
N ARG A 145 18.01 -15.98 -36.90
CA ARG A 145 19.04 -15.93 -35.84
C ARG A 145 19.86 -17.22 -35.70
N LEU A 146 20.18 -17.88 -36.81
CA LEU A 146 21.00 -19.10 -36.80
C LEU A 146 22.43 -18.94 -37.33
N ASP A 147 22.90 -17.72 -37.65
CA ASP A 147 24.20 -17.56 -38.31
C ASP A 147 25.35 -16.99 -37.47
N ASP A 148 25.14 -16.63 -36.19
CA ASP A 148 26.24 -16.18 -35.31
C ASP A 148 26.45 -17.12 -34.11
N VAL A 149 26.81 -18.38 -34.40
CA VAL A 149 27.52 -19.22 -33.42
C VAL A 149 29.01 -19.07 -33.68
N VAL A 150 29.67 -18.31 -32.81
CA VAL A 150 31.13 -18.27 -32.70
C VAL A 150 31.64 -19.69 -32.41
N GLU A 151 32.42 -20.18 -33.36
CA GLU A 151 33.11 -21.45 -33.41
C GLU A 151 34.04 -21.64 -32.19
N ILE A 152 33.76 -22.66 -31.36
CA ILE A 152 34.74 -23.19 -30.41
C ILE A 152 35.02 -24.64 -30.81
N ASN A 153 36.17 -24.86 -31.44
CA ASN A 153 36.67 -26.17 -31.88
C ASN A 153 37.30 -26.96 -30.69
N PRO A 154 37.57 -28.28 -30.80
CA PRO A 154 37.18 -29.26 -29.78
C PRO A 154 38.39 -29.91 -29.10
N VAL A 155 38.19 -30.53 -27.94
CA VAL A 155 39.17 -31.47 -27.37
C VAL A 155 38.49 -32.82 -27.06
N ALA A 156 38.81 -33.76 -27.94
CA ALA A 156 39.08 -35.19 -27.74
C ALA A 156 38.11 -36.09 -26.93
N ALA A 157 37.39 -36.91 -27.71
CA ALA A 157 37.44 -38.39 -27.74
C ALA A 157 37.06 -39.23 -26.49
N GLY A 158 36.00 -40.02 -26.67
CA GLY A 158 35.71 -41.22 -25.86
C GLY A 158 34.32 -41.82 -26.12
N ALA A 159 34.19 -42.63 -27.18
CA ALA A 159 33.02 -43.50 -27.45
C ALA A 159 32.94 -44.68 -26.43
N PRO A 160 31.92 -45.58 -26.42
CA PRO A 160 30.76 -45.71 -27.32
C PRO A 160 29.39 -45.95 -26.63
N VAL A 161 28.33 -45.80 -27.43
CA VAL A 161 26.94 -46.20 -27.18
C VAL A 161 26.76 -47.72 -27.34
N PRO A 162 25.83 -48.37 -26.63
CA PRO A 162 25.14 -49.54 -27.17
C PRO A 162 23.63 -49.29 -27.36
N SER A 163 23.20 -49.66 -28.56
CA SER A 163 21.84 -49.82 -29.07
C SER A 163 21.08 -50.94 -28.37
N ALA A 164 19.83 -50.73 -27.98
CA ALA A 164 18.72 -51.70 -28.12
C ALA A 164 17.37 -51.08 -27.68
N ALA A 165 16.40 -51.03 -28.60
CA ALA A 165 14.97 -51.11 -28.29
C ALA A 165 14.53 -52.59 -28.47
N PRO A 166 13.26 -53.02 -28.26
CA PRO A 166 12.12 -52.46 -27.52
C PRO A 166 11.44 -53.49 -26.57
N ALA A 167 10.57 -53.08 -25.63
CA ALA A 167 9.45 -53.93 -25.12
C ALA A 167 8.45 -53.17 -24.22
N SER A 168 7.25 -53.00 -24.75
CA SER A 168 5.92 -53.03 -24.12
C SER A 168 5.71 -53.05 -22.59
N ALA A 169 4.76 -52.20 -22.19
CA ALA A 169 3.69 -52.42 -21.20
C ALA A 169 3.95 -52.13 -19.70
N ARG A 170 3.48 -50.96 -19.24
CA ARG A 170 2.49 -50.88 -18.13
C ARG A 170 1.82 -49.52 -18.08
N ARG A 171 0.48 -49.49 -18.18
CA ARG A 171 -0.34 -48.35 -17.75
C ARG A 171 -0.32 -48.34 -16.22
N GLU A 172 0.39 -47.38 -15.61
CA GLU A 172 0.17 -47.03 -14.21
C GLU A 172 -0.79 -45.84 -14.14
N ILE A 173 -1.91 -46.10 -13.47
CA ILE A 173 -2.93 -45.13 -13.13
C ILE A 173 -2.36 -44.27 -12.01
N THR A 174 -1.93 -43.04 -12.32
CA THR A 174 -1.55 -42.07 -11.29
C THR A 174 -2.81 -41.44 -10.69
N THR A 175 -3.02 -41.72 -9.41
CA THR A 175 -4.01 -41.17 -8.48
C THR A 175 -4.12 -39.63 -8.55
N PRO A 176 -5.33 -39.03 -8.35
CA PRO A 176 -5.48 -37.58 -8.32
C PRO A 176 -4.59 -36.94 -7.24
N ARG A 177 -3.74 -36.00 -7.64
CA ARG A 177 -2.88 -35.22 -6.74
C ARG A 177 -3.78 -34.40 -5.81
N GLN A 178 -3.78 -34.71 -4.52
CA GLN A 178 -4.44 -33.90 -3.49
C GLN A 178 -3.92 -32.45 -3.52
N PRO A 179 -4.77 -31.44 -3.26
CA PRO A 179 -4.33 -30.06 -3.20
C PRO A 179 -3.37 -29.90 -2.03
N VAL A 180 -2.12 -29.57 -2.32
CA VAL A 180 -1.11 -29.23 -1.33
C VAL A 180 -1.63 -28.01 -0.54
N LYS A 181 -1.93 -28.19 0.75
CA LYS A 181 -2.25 -27.09 1.66
C LYS A 181 -1.07 -26.10 1.63
N ALA A 182 -1.29 -24.94 1.03
CA ALA A 182 -0.32 -23.86 1.01
C ALA A 182 0.07 -23.51 2.46
N LYS A 183 1.38 -23.54 2.75
CA LYS A 183 1.91 -23.02 4.01
C LYS A 183 1.42 -21.57 4.16
N PRO A 184 0.89 -21.17 5.32
CA PRO A 184 0.48 -19.79 5.53
C PRO A 184 1.71 -18.91 5.32
N HIS A 185 1.65 -18.02 4.32
CA HIS A 185 2.72 -17.07 4.10
C HIS A 185 2.91 -16.25 5.38
N PRO A 186 4.15 -16.04 5.83
CA PRO A 186 4.41 -15.20 6.99
C PRO A 186 3.81 -13.83 6.69
N LYS A 187 2.88 -13.39 7.55
CA LYS A 187 2.22 -12.08 7.43
C LYS A 187 3.31 -11.02 7.29
N GLN A 188 3.43 -10.46 6.09
CA GLN A 188 4.30 -9.32 5.83
C GLN A 188 3.88 -8.23 6.81
N LYS A 189 4.74 -7.95 7.82
CA LYS A 189 4.48 -6.91 8.82
C LYS A 189 4.33 -5.60 8.06
N ASP A 190 3.12 -5.05 8.07
CA ASP A 190 2.84 -3.67 7.67
C ASP A 190 3.93 -2.78 8.31
N LYS A 191 4.83 -2.21 7.51
CA LYS A 191 5.82 -1.22 7.97
C LYS A 191 5.18 0.13 8.33
N HIS A 192 3.85 0.18 8.42
CA HIS A 192 3.19 1.25 9.15
C HIS A 192 3.34 0.92 10.62
N ARG A 193 4.10 1.76 11.34
CA ARG A 193 4.11 1.77 12.80
C ARG A 193 2.66 1.84 13.29
N ASP A 194 2.09 0.68 13.55
CA ASP A 194 0.71 0.50 14.04
C ASP A 194 0.60 0.95 15.51
N PHE A 195 1.74 1.29 16.14
CA PHE A 195 1.86 1.34 17.59
C PHE A 195 1.74 2.72 18.23
N LEU A 196 1.42 3.79 17.49
CA LEU A 196 0.98 5.03 18.13
C LEU A 196 -0.16 5.70 17.35
N PRO A 197 -1.20 6.21 18.04
CA PRO A 197 -2.35 6.84 17.41
C PRO A 197 -1.99 8.23 16.85
N PHE A 198 -0.89 8.83 17.30
CA PHE A 198 -0.50 10.20 17.00
C PHE A 198 0.64 10.29 15.98
N LYS A 199 0.43 11.12 14.97
CA LYS A 199 1.49 11.67 14.12
C LYS A 199 1.99 12.96 14.78
N TRP A 200 3.18 13.44 14.39
CA TRP A 200 3.70 14.71 14.89
C TRP A 200 2.74 15.89 14.66
N LEU A 201 1.92 15.83 13.60
CA LEU A 201 0.87 16.82 13.31
C LEU A 201 -0.28 16.83 14.35
N ASP A 202 -0.49 15.74 15.09
CA ASP A 202 -1.52 15.66 16.13
C ASP A 202 -1.12 16.40 17.41
N ILE A 203 0.14 16.82 17.55
CA ILE A 203 0.63 17.59 18.70
C ILE A 203 0.00 18.99 18.71
N ILE A 204 -0.14 19.62 17.54
CA ILE A 204 -0.69 20.98 17.42
C ILE A 204 -2.11 21.09 18.02
N PRO A 205 -3.10 20.26 17.63
CA PRO A 205 -4.42 20.34 18.23
C PRO A 205 -4.46 19.91 19.69
N ILE A 206 -3.58 18.98 20.12
CA ILE A 206 -3.48 18.59 21.53
C ILE A 206 -2.97 19.75 22.38
N VAL A 207 -1.94 20.46 21.91
CA VAL A 207 -1.41 21.66 22.58
C VAL A 207 -2.46 22.78 22.59
N ALA A 208 -3.18 23.00 21.50
CA ALA A 208 -4.27 23.98 21.46
C ALA A 208 -5.39 23.63 22.46
N LEU A 209 -5.75 22.36 22.57
CA LEU A 209 -6.69 21.86 23.56
C LEU A 209 -6.18 22.05 24.99
N PHE A 210 -4.91 21.78 25.24
CA PHE A 210 -4.26 21.99 26.53
C PHE A 210 -4.34 23.46 26.95
N PHE A 211 -3.91 24.41 26.10
CA PHE A 211 -4.03 25.83 26.41
C PHE A 211 -5.48 26.30 26.54
N GLY A 212 -6.38 25.78 25.69
CA GLY A 212 -7.81 26.07 25.78
C GLY A 212 -8.44 25.63 27.09
N PHE A 213 -8.00 24.50 27.66
CA PHE A 213 -8.44 24.02 28.97
C PHE A 213 -8.06 24.99 30.09
N PHE A 214 -6.81 25.48 30.11
CA PHE A 214 -6.37 26.46 31.11
C PHE A 214 -7.07 27.81 30.97
N VAL A 215 -7.35 28.26 29.74
CA VAL A 215 -8.17 29.47 29.51
C VAL A 215 -9.60 29.29 30.03
N MET A 216 -10.16 28.10 29.93
CA MET A 216 -11.51 27.79 30.43
C MET A 216 -11.55 27.62 31.96
N MET A 217 -10.47 27.14 32.56
CA MET A 217 -10.30 26.98 34.01
C MET A 217 -9.88 28.26 34.74
N ASP A 218 -9.89 29.39 34.03
CA ASP A 218 -9.63 30.74 34.57
C ASP A 218 -8.17 30.99 35.02
N GLY A 219 -7.19 30.31 34.38
CA GLY A 219 -5.79 30.74 34.47
C GLY A 219 -4.75 29.64 34.25
N LEU A 220 -3.58 30.05 33.71
CA LEU A 220 -2.34 29.27 33.81
C LEU A 220 -1.72 29.35 35.21
N ASP A 221 -2.31 30.15 36.11
CA ASP A 221 -1.81 30.40 37.46
C ASP A 221 -1.98 29.18 38.39
N ASP A 222 -2.84 28.23 38.02
CA ASP A 222 -2.97 26.92 38.68
C ASP A 222 -1.79 25.97 38.38
N LEU A 223 -0.90 26.35 37.44
CA LEU A 223 0.36 25.62 37.24
C LEU A 223 1.34 26.00 38.36
N SER A 224 1.79 25.00 39.11
CA SER A 224 2.82 25.19 40.13
C SER A 224 4.18 25.35 39.45
N PHE A 225 4.63 26.60 39.26
CA PHE A 225 5.95 26.89 38.67
C PHE A 225 7.10 26.83 39.69
N ASP A 226 6.78 26.84 40.98
CA ASP A 226 7.76 26.84 42.06
C ASP A 226 8.44 25.47 42.20
N ASN A 227 7.70 24.39 41.90
CA ASN A 227 8.18 23.02 42.01
C ASN A 227 8.27 22.37 40.62
N PRO A 228 9.48 22.09 40.11
CA PRO A 228 9.63 21.53 38.76
C PRO A 228 9.04 20.12 38.63
N MET A 229 9.01 19.33 39.70
CA MET A 229 8.43 17.98 39.68
C MET A 229 6.90 18.02 39.60
N GLU A 230 6.29 18.91 40.37
CA GLU A 230 4.84 19.16 40.38
C GLU A 230 4.36 19.70 39.02
N LEU A 231 5.10 20.67 38.46
CA LEU A 231 4.86 21.21 37.12
C LEU A 231 4.89 20.11 36.06
N VAL A 232 5.89 19.23 36.11
CA VAL A 232 6.02 18.09 35.19
C VAL A 232 4.84 17.13 35.37
N GLY A 233 4.40 16.87 36.60
CA GLY A 233 3.23 16.05 36.90
C GLY A 233 1.93 16.61 36.33
N GLN A 234 1.67 17.90 36.53
CA GLN A 234 0.49 18.60 35.99
C GLN A 234 0.47 18.58 34.46
N ILE A 235 1.60 18.91 33.82
CA ILE A 235 1.71 18.91 32.34
C ILE A 235 1.52 17.50 31.78
N MET A 236 2.14 16.48 32.39
CA MET A 236 2.01 15.09 31.96
C MET A 236 0.58 14.57 32.14
N GLY A 237 -0.05 14.81 33.29
CA GLY A 237 -1.41 14.37 33.59
C GLY A 237 -2.44 14.99 32.65
N ILE A 238 -2.50 16.33 32.61
CA ILE A 238 -3.46 17.06 31.78
C ILE A 238 -3.16 16.80 30.28
N GLY A 239 -1.89 16.83 29.88
CA GLY A 239 -1.48 16.53 28.51
C GLY A 239 -1.89 15.13 28.05
N ALA A 240 -1.74 14.12 28.89
CA ALA A 240 -2.18 12.75 28.60
C ALA A 240 -3.70 12.67 28.46
N LEU A 241 -4.45 13.38 29.31
CA LEU A 241 -5.92 13.42 29.29
C LEU A 241 -6.44 14.08 28.00
N MET A 242 -5.86 15.22 27.59
CA MET A 242 -6.21 15.90 26.33
C MET A 242 -5.80 15.08 25.09
N ALA A 243 -4.64 14.42 25.14
CA ALA A 243 -4.23 13.50 24.09
C ALA A 243 -5.20 12.32 23.96
N ALA A 244 -5.65 11.74 25.08
CA ALA A 244 -6.66 10.68 25.09
C ALA A 244 -8.01 11.16 24.53
N ALA A 245 -8.44 12.38 24.90
CA ALA A 245 -9.66 13.00 24.40
C ALA A 245 -9.64 13.17 22.88
N TYR A 246 -8.58 13.79 22.36
CA TYR A 246 -8.36 13.96 20.92
C TYR A 246 -8.23 12.61 20.21
N GLY A 247 -7.50 11.67 20.81
CA GLY A 247 -7.33 10.31 20.33
C GLY A 247 -8.66 9.60 20.11
N ALA A 248 -9.61 9.70 21.03
CA ALA A 248 -10.91 9.04 20.93
C ALA A 248 -11.78 9.52 19.77
N ILE A 249 -11.59 10.78 19.32
CA ILE A 249 -12.34 11.35 18.19
C ILE A 249 -11.62 11.05 16.87
N VAL A 250 -10.31 11.26 16.83
CA VAL A 250 -9.51 11.15 15.59
C VAL A 250 -9.23 9.71 15.23
N PHE A 251 -9.08 8.83 16.22
CA PHE A 251 -8.80 7.42 15.98
C PHE A 251 -9.89 6.74 15.13
N PRO A 252 -11.20 6.82 15.48
CA PRO A 252 -12.27 6.23 14.68
C PRO A 252 -12.25 6.68 13.23
N ILE A 253 -12.04 7.98 13.00
CA ILE A 253 -12.00 8.59 11.66
C ILE A 253 -10.81 8.05 10.87
N ARG A 254 -9.62 8.08 11.46
CA ARG A 254 -8.37 7.66 10.81
C ARG A 254 -8.36 6.17 10.51
N TYR A 255 -8.90 5.35 11.41
CA TYR A 255 -8.98 3.91 11.23
C TYR A 255 -10.10 3.51 10.26
N PHE A 256 -11.21 4.25 10.23
CA PHE A 256 -12.27 4.10 9.23
C PHE A 256 -11.70 4.27 7.82
N MET A 257 -10.85 5.27 7.59
CA MET A 257 -10.18 5.47 6.28
C MET A 257 -9.30 4.29 5.85
N ARG A 258 -8.81 3.46 6.78
CA ARG A 258 -7.90 2.33 6.50
C ARG A 258 -8.62 1.00 6.21
N ARG A 259 -9.97 0.99 6.13
CA ARG A 259 -10.80 -0.21 5.83
C ARG A 259 -10.48 -1.47 6.66
N ARG A 260 -10.03 -1.33 7.91
CA ARG A 260 -9.77 -2.49 8.79
C ARG A 260 -11.07 -3.04 9.41
N ARG A 261 -11.06 -4.30 9.86
CA ARG A 261 -12.19 -4.93 10.57
C ARG A 261 -12.42 -4.27 11.94
N VAL A 262 -13.68 -4.09 12.33
CA VAL A 262 -14.12 -3.37 13.55
C VAL A 262 -13.41 -3.86 14.81
N LEU A 263 -13.40 -5.17 15.05
CA LEU A 263 -12.79 -5.75 16.24
C LEU A 263 -11.28 -5.48 16.34
N ARG A 264 -10.56 -5.55 15.21
CA ARG A 264 -9.12 -5.22 15.19
C ARG A 264 -8.86 -3.74 15.42
N ALA A 265 -9.77 -2.86 14.99
CA ALA A 265 -9.66 -1.43 15.27
C ALA A 265 -9.79 -1.16 16.78
N ALA A 266 -10.82 -1.74 17.41
CA ALA A 266 -11.05 -1.59 18.84
C ALA A 266 -9.87 -2.09 19.68
N ILE A 267 -9.34 -3.28 19.39
CA ILE A 267 -8.18 -3.83 20.11
C ILE A 267 -6.95 -2.93 19.98
N MET A 268 -6.67 -2.43 18.78
CA MET A 268 -5.51 -1.57 18.56
C MET A 268 -5.67 -0.19 19.22
N TYR A 269 -6.89 0.35 19.28
CA TYR A 269 -7.19 1.56 20.03
C TYR A 269 -6.85 1.38 21.51
N VAL A 270 -7.44 0.36 22.13
CA VAL A 270 -7.29 0.06 23.55
C VAL A 270 -5.81 -0.10 23.87
N LEU A 271 -5.09 -0.91 23.09
CA LEU A 271 -3.65 -1.13 23.27
C LEU A 271 -2.84 0.18 23.14
N SER A 272 -3.19 1.05 22.21
CA SER A 272 -2.50 2.33 22.01
C SER A 272 -2.83 3.36 23.11
N SER A 273 -4.03 3.30 23.68
CA SER A 273 -4.49 4.19 24.75
C SER A 273 -3.89 3.83 26.12
N PHE A 274 -3.39 2.60 26.29
CA PHE A 274 -2.67 2.21 27.51
C PHE A 274 -1.41 3.04 27.72
N VAL A 275 -0.68 3.40 26.66
CA VAL A 275 0.52 4.25 26.78
C VAL A 275 0.18 5.61 27.37
N LEU A 276 -0.94 6.19 26.94
CA LEU A 276 -1.43 7.47 27.49
C LEU A 276 -1.90 7.31 28.94
N PHE A 277 -2.56 6.20 29.26
CA PHE A 277 -2.95 5.91 30.64
C PHE A 277 -1.73 5.79 31.56
N PHE A 278 -0.67 5.11 31.13
CA PHE A 278 0.57 5.04 31.91
C PHE A 278 1.30 6.39 32.02
N LEU A 279 1.24 7.24 30.98
CA LEU A 279 1.76 8.61 31.07
C LEU A 279 0.94 9.45 32.07
N PHE A 280 -0.38 9.29 32.10
CA PHE A 280 -1.25 9.93 33.07
C PHE A 280 -0.92 9.48 34.51
N VAL A 281 -0.82 8.16 34.75
CA VAL A 281 -0.44 7.62 36.07
C VAL A 281 0.97 8.08 36.47
N GLY A 282 1.91 8.13 35.53
CA GLY A 282 3.24 8.69 35.76
C GLY A 282 3.21 10.18 36.09
N GLY A 283 2.31 10.94 35.48
CA GLY A 283 2.04 12.35 35.81
C GLY A 283 1.46 12.52 37.22
N LEU A 284 0.51 11.68 37.63
CA LEU A 284 -0.02 11.67 38.99
C LEU A 284 1.07 11.35 40.02
N LEU A 285 1.90 10.33 39.75
CA LEU A 285 3.03 10.00 40.62
C LEU A 285 4.01 11.16 40.73
N ALA A 286 4.31 11.85 39.63
CA ALA A 286 5.17 13.03 39.64
C ALA A 286 4.56 14.20 40.43
N TYR A 287 3.25 14.40 40.29
CA TYR A 287 2.50 15.44 41.00
C TYR A 287 2.51 15.23 42.51
N TYR A 288 2.35 13.99 42.96
CA TYR A 288 2.38 13.60 44.38
C TYR A 288 3.79 13.23 44.88
N GLU A 289 4.85 13.69 44.23
CA GLU A 289 6.26 13.45 44.63
C GLU A 289 6.63 11.95 44.81
N GLY A 290 5.93 11.06 44.12
CA GLY A 290 6.13 9.62 44.19
C GLY A 290 5.41 8.93 45.35
N ASP A 291 4.57 9.65 46.11
CA ASP A 291 3.77 9.07 47.17
C ASP A 291 2.61 8.24 46.61
N LEU A 292 2.73 6.92 46.77
CA LEU A 292 1.79 5.93 46.28
C LEU A 292 0.46 5.92 47.04
N ASP A 293 0.42 6.43 48.28
CA ASP A 293 -0.79 6.44 49.09
C ASP A 293 -1.82 7.44 48.52
N TYR A 294 -1.37 8.53 47.90
CA TYR A 294 -2.24 9.49 47.20
C TYR A 294 -2.67 9.02 45.81
N VAL A 295 -1.86 8.20 45.15
CA VAL A 295 -2.15 7.73 43.78
C VAL A 295 -3.15 6.56 43.76
N THR A 296 -3.33 5.82 44.85
CA THR A 296 -4.09 4.55 44.83
C THR A 296 -5.59 4.67 45.12
N GLY A 297 -6.07 5.83 45.54
CA GLY A 297 -7.45 6.05 46.01
C GLY A 297 -8.45 6.51 44.93
N GLU A 298 -8.72 7.81 44.88
CA GLU A 298 -9.81 8.39 44.08
C GLU A 298 -9.37 8.81 42.67
N ASP A 299 -8.18 9.43 42.55
CA ASP A 299 -7.68 9.97 41.28
C ASP A 299 -7.46 8.89 40.21
N LEU A 300 -6.98 7.71 40.62
CA LEU A 300 -6.78 6.58 39.70
C LEU A 300 -8.11 5.95 39.28
N VAL A 301 -9.12 5.93 40.16
CA VAL A 301 -10.47 5.48 39.82
C VAL A 301 -11.11 6.45 38.83
N ILE A 302 -11.01 7.76 39.08
CA ILE A 302 -11.50 8.80 38.17
C ILE A 302 -10.79 8.67 36.81
N GLY A 303 -9.47 8.53 36.79
CA GLY A 303 -8.69 8.32 35.57
C GLY A 303 -9.12 7.08 34.78
N LEU A 304 -9.37 5.96 35.46
CA LEU A 304 -9.88 4.73 34.84
C LEU A 304 -11.27 4.90 34.24
N VAL A 305 -12.17 5.59 34.94
CA VAL A 305 -13.53 5.86 34.47
C VAL A 305 -13.50 6.75 33.23
N ILE A 306 -12.74 7.85 33.26
CA ILE A 306 -12.57 8.75 32.10
C ILE A 306 -12.00 7.98 30.92
N TRP A 307 -10.93 7.19 31.15
CA TRP A 307 -10.34 6.35 30.10
C TRP A 307 -11.35 5.37 29.49
N ALA A 308 -12.16 4.70 30.31
CA ALA A 308 -13.18 3.78 29.86
C ALA A 308 -14.28 4.48 29.04
N ILE A 309 -14.72 5.66 29.46
CA ILE A 309 -15.68 6.49 28.71
C ILE A 309 -15.11 6.87 27.34
N MET A 310 -13.86 7.36 27.30
CA MET A 310 -13.22 7.73 26.04
C MET A 310 -13.09 6.54 25.09
N ALA A 311 -12.79 5.34 25.62
CA ALA A 311 -12.76 4.12 24.83
C ALA A 311 -14.14 3.72 24.30
N ALA A 312 -15.18 3.81 25.11
CA ALA A 312 -16.55 3.56 24.68
C ALA A 312 -16.97 4.52 23.56
N VAL A 313 -16.70 5.83 23.71
CA VAL A 313 -16.99 6.85 22.69
C VAL A 313 -16.28 6.52 21.38
N ALA A 314 -14.99 6.20 21.41
CA ALA A 314 -14.23 5.84 20.22
C ALA A 314 -14.84 4.63 19.48
N ILE A 315 -15.22 3.59 20.23
CA ILE A 315 -15.82 2.36 19.67
C ILE A 315 -17.18 2.67 19.04
N VAL A 316 -18.03 3.45 19.71
CA VAL A 316 -19.36 3.84 19.21
C VAL A 316 -19.25 4.68 17.94
N LEU A 317 -18.38 5.70 17.94
CA LEU A 317 -18.13 6.52 16.75
C LEU A 317 -17.67 5.66 15.56
N TYR A 318 -16.78 4.70 15.80
CA TYR A 318 -16.32 3.80 14.75
C TYR A 318 -17.46 2.90 14.24
N ALA A 319 -18.28 2.37 15.14
CA ALA A 319 -19.43 1.53 14.79
C ALA A 319 -20.41 2.30 13.88
N ILE A 320 -20.76 3.54 14.25
CA ILE A 320 -21.63 4.42 13.46
C ILE A 320 -21.06 4.65 12.06
N LEU A 321 -19.78 5.04 11.96
CA LEU A 321 -19.12 5.26 10.68
C LEU A 321 -19.14 4.00 9.81
N SER A 322 -18.88 2.84 10.40
CA SER A 322 -18.87 1.55 9.71
C SER A 322 -20.26 1.15 9.19
N ALA A 323 -21.32 1.37 9.97
CA ALA A 323 -22.70 1.13 9.57
C ALA A 323 -23.14 2.06 8.43
N ALA A 324 -22.80 3.34 8.52
CA ALA A 324 -23.09 4.33 7.46
C ALA A 324 -22.41 3.99 6.13
N ARG A 325 -21.28 3.26 6.14
CA ARG A 325 -20.65 2.73 4.92
C ARG A 325 -21.42 1.53 4.37
N ALA A 326 -21.79 0.58 5.23
CA ALA A 326 -22.52 -0.63 4.83
C ALA A 326 -23.88 -0.29 4.19
N VAL A 327 -24.59 0.69 4.75
CA VAL A 327 -25.86 1.19 4.18
C VAL A 327 -25.64 1.83 2.81
N ARG A 328 -24.58 2.63 2.64
CA ARG A 328 -24.26 3.25 1.33
C ARG A 328 -23.88 2.22 0.27
N SER A 329 -23.12 1.17 0.61
CA SER A 329 -22.81 0.10 -0.36
C SER A 329 -24.06 -0.71 -0.71
N PHE A 330 -24.93 -0.97 0.27
CA PHE A 330 -26.18 -1.68 0.03
C PHE A 330 -27.10 -0.88 -0.91
N ARG A 331 -27.30 0.42 -0.65
CA ARG A 331 -28.11 1.28 -1.52
C ARG A 331 -27.57 1.34 -2.95
N LYS A 332 -26.25 1.48 -3.12
CA LYS A 332 -25.63 1.44 -4.46
C LYS A 332 -25.87 0.11 -5.19
N ASN A 333 -25.82 -1.00 -4.47
CA ASN A 333 -26.06 -2.32 -5.07
C ASN A 333 -27.54 -2.53 -5.44
N VAL A 334 -28.46 -1.93 -4.68
CA VAL A 334 -29.91 -1.97 -5.00
C VAL A 334 -30.25 -1.07 -6.20
N GLU A 335 -29.61 0.10 -6.34
CA GLU A 335 -29.78 0.99 -7.50
C GLU A 335 -29.17 0.43 -8.80
N ALA A 336 -28.32 -0.62 -8.71
CA ALA A 336 -27.64 -1.25 -9.84
C ALA A 336 -28.32 -2.53 -10.36
N ILE A 337 -29.42 -2.98 -9.74
CA ILE A 337 -30.22 -4.16 -10.13
C ILE A 337 -31.47 -3.70 -10.86
#